data_AF-A0A9N9XJG3-F1
#
_entry.id   AF-A0A9N9XJG3-F1
#
_cell.length_a   1.000
_cell.length_b   1.000
_cell.length_c   1.000
_cell.angle_alpha   90.00
_cell.angle_beta   90.00
_cell.angle_gamma   90.00
#
_symmetry.space_group_name_H-M   'P 1'
#
loop_
_entity.id
_entity.type
_entity.pdbx_description
1 polymer ?
#
loop_
_entity_poly.entity_id
_entity_poly.type
_entity_poly.pdbx_seq_one_letter_code
_entity_poly.pdbx_strand_id
1 'polypeptide(L)'
;MSKLVIVFVCLAVFEIASALQCYKCDNCQGSSSSWEKSTCGSSSTTIPANNDWACVRINYKDRLTYKDAVQRKCVLAEKRNGQLHFGCPTSQGEPSSCPICQTDLCNSATGVRTVGFVAVASVATVLLLSKLF
;
A
#
# COMPACT_ATOMS: atom_id res chain seq x y z
N MET A 1 -33.06 15.54 16.12
CA MET A 1 -32.21 14.47 16.68
C MET A 1 -32.09 13.24 15.77
N SER A 2 -33.06 12.96 14.89
CA SER A 2 -33.03 11.85 13.91
C SER A 2 -31.97 11.96 12.80
N LYS A 3 -31.45 13.17 12.52
CA LYS A 3 -30.43 13.39 11.47
C LYS A 3 -29.01 12.99 11.89
N LEU A 4 -28.71 12.98 13.20
CA LEU A 4 -27.40 12.57 13.73
C LEU A 4 -27.20 11.05 13.68
N VAL A 5 -28.28 10.28 13.76
CA VAL A 5 -28.24 8.80 13.73
C VAL A 5 -27.79 8.30 12.35
N ILE A 6 -28.19 8.98 11.27
CA ILE A 6 -27.84 8.59 9.89
C ILE A 6 -26.34 8.77 9.61
N VAL A 7 -25.70 9.80 10.19
CA VAL A 7 -24.27 10.06 10.00
C VAL A 7 -23.40 9.00 10.69
N PHE A 8 -23.82 8.52 11.88
CA PHE A 8 -23.14 7.44 12.58
C PHE A 8 -23.27 6.08 11.86
N VAL A 9 -24.39 5.83 11.18
CA VAL A 9 -24.59 4.59 10.41
C VAL A 9 -23.71 4.56 9.15
N CYS A 10 -23.43 5.69 8.49
CA CYS A 10 -22.55 5.73 7.31
C CYS A 10 -21.05 5.53 7.65
N LEU A 11 -20.61 5.90 8.86
CA LEU A 11 -19.22 5.69 9.30
C LEU A 11 -18.94 4.24 9.71
N ALA A 12 -19.97 3.47 10.06
CA ALA A 12 -19.84 2.08 10.51
C ALA A 12 -19.68 1.05 9.36
N VAL A 13 -19.81 1.45 8.09
CA VAL A 13 -19.84 0.53 6.93
C VAL A 13 -18.48 0.43 6.21
N PHE A 14 -17.43 1.09 6.69
CA PHE A 14 -16.10 1.04 6.05
C PHE A 14 -15.18 -0.10 6.53
N GLU A 15 -15.71 -1.14 7.17
CA GLU A 15 -15.02 -2.43 7.34
C GLU A 15 -15.20 -3.27 6.06
N ILE A 16 -14.92 -2.70 4.89
CA ILE A 16 -14.79 -3.51 3.68
C ILE A 16 -13.41 -4.13 3.79
N ALA A 17 -13.37 -5.42 4.13
CA ALA A 17 -12.21 -6.30 4.05
C ALA A 17 -11.71 -6.35 2.60
N SER A 18 -11.11 -5.25 2.17
CA SER A 18 -10.64 -5.01 0.82
C SER A 18 -9.32 -5.73 0.71
N ALA A 19 -9.24 -6.72 -0.16
CA ALA A 19 -7.97 -7.39 -0.43
C ALA A 19 -7.03 -6.36 -1.09
N LEU A 20 -5.89 -6.12 -0.45
CA LEU A 20 -4.89 -5.12 -0.83
C LEU A 20 -4.54 -5.22 -2.33
N GLN A 21 -4.69 -4.14 -3.08
CA GLN A 21 -4.28 -4.07 -4.48
C GLN A 21 -2.90 -3.43 -4.62
N CYS A 22 -2.04 -4.01 -5.45
CA CYS A 22 -0.71 -3.47 -5.76
C CYS A 22 -0.47 -3.41 -7.27
N TYR A 23 0.41 -2.52 -7.71
CA TYR A 23 0.94 -2.63 -9.07
C TYR A 23 1.89 -3.82 -9.19
N LYS A 24 1.85 -4.48 -10.35
CA LYS A 24 2.67 -5.62 -10.73
C LYS A 24 3.36 -5.32 -12.06
N CYS A 25 4.68 -5.41 -12.07
CA CYS A 25 5.47 -5.36 -13.30
C CYS A 25 6.92 -5.76 -13.04
N ASP A 26 7.55 -6.30 -14.07
CA ASP A 26 8.98 -6.57 -14.12
C ASP A 26 9.65 -5.50 -14.97
N ASN A 27 10.77 -4.95 -14.49
CA ASN A 27 11.48 -3.84 -15.12
C ASN A 27 10.54 -2.71 -15.56
N CYS A 28 9.70 -2.25 -14.63
CA CYS A 28 8.65 -1.28 -14.83
C CYS A 28 9.20 0.03 -15.41
N GLN A 29 8.93 0.25 -16.70
CA GLN A 29 9.17 1.52 -17.38
C GLN A 29 7.83 2.24 -17.64
N GLY A 30 7.89 3.52 -17.96
CA GLY A 30 6.71 4.32 -18.28
C GLY A 30 5.88 4.75 -17.07
N SER A 31 4.61 5.09 -17.31
CA SER A 31 3.70 5.66 -16.32
C SER A 31 2.84 4.60 -15.62
N SER A 32 2.36 4.89 -14.42
CA SER A 32 1.58 3.94 -13.61
C SER A 32 0.30 3.42 -14.26
N SER A 33 -0.26 4.14 -15.24
CA SER A 33 -1.46 3.71 -15.95
C SER A 33 -1.25 2.48 -16.83
N SER A 34 0.00 2.18 -17.21
CA SER A 34 0.33 1.02 -18.04
C SER A 34 0.75 -0.20 -17.24
N TRP A 35 0.83 -0.11 -15.91
CA TRP A 35 1.23 -1.24 -15.06
C TRP A 35 0.01 -2.07 -14.69
N GLU A 36 0.17 -3.39 -14.70
CA GLU A 36 -0.87 -4.31 -14.26
C GLU A 36 -1.15 -4.12 -12.76
N LYS A 37 -2.38 -4.42 -12.35
CA LYS A 37 -2.78 -4.42 -10.94
C LYS A 37 -3.03 -5.86 -10.50
N SER A 38 -2.61 -6.18 -9.29
CA SER A 38 -2.82 -7.50 -8.68
C SER A 38 -3.37 -7.36 -7.27
N THR A 39 -4.37 -8.17 -6.95
CA THR A 39 -4.92 -8.30 -5.59
C THR A 39 -4.08 -9.28 -4.78
N CYS A 40 -3.48 -8.83 -3.68
CA CYS A 40 -2.71 -9.67 -2.77
C CYS A 40 -3.63 -10.60 -1.96
N GLY A 41 -3.13 -11.79 -1.60
CA GLY A 41 -3.91 -12.73 -0.79
C GLY A 41 -5.14 -13.33 -1.48
N SER A 42 -5.21 -13.24 -2.81
CA SER A 42 -6.28 -13.83 -3.62
C SER A 42 -6.21 -15.37 -3.69
N SER A 43 -5.11 -15.97 -3.25
CA SER A 43 -5.01 -17.41 -3.01
C SER A 43 -5.51 -17.74 -1.61
N SER A 44 -6.27 -18.83 -1.45
CA SER A 44 -6.74 -19.39 -0.16
C SER A 44 -5.61 -19.94 0.73
N THR A 45 -4.39 -19.41 0.56
CA THR A 45 -3.20 -19.78 1.30
C THR A 45 -3.25 -19.16 2.68
N THR A 46 -3.27 -20.01 3.71
CA THR A 46 -3.08 -19.58 5.09
C THR A 46 -1.71 -18.90 5.23
N ILE A 47 -1.71 -17.63 5.62
CA ILE A 47 -0.47 -16.90 5.90
C ILE A 47 -0.01 -17.19 7.34
N PRO A 48 1.31 -17.23 7.61
CA PRO A 48 1.81 -17.35 8.97
C PRO A 48 1.35 -16.18 9.85
N ALA A 49 1.15 -16.40 11.15
CA ALA A 49 0.60 -15.42 12.08
C ALA A 49 1.41 -14.11 12.19
N ASN A 50 2.71 -14.14 11.90
CA ASN A 50 3.61 -12.98 11.96
C ASN A 50 3.89 -12.38 10.58
N ASN A 51 3.02 -12.62 9.60
CA ASN A 51 3.16 -12.10 8.25
C ASN A 51 1.89 -11.40 7.81
N ASP A 52 2.07 -10.34 7.04
CA ASP A 52 0.97 -9.62 6.40
C ASP A 52 1.31 -9.40 4.92
N TRP A 53 0.28 -9.27 4.10
CA TRP A 53 0.44 -8.85 2.70
C TRP A 53 0.83 -7.37 2.63
N ALA A 54 1.75 -7.06 1.71
CA ALA A 54 2.20 -5.71 1.43
C ALA A 54 2.50 -5.51 -0.06
N CYS A 55 2.40 -4.28 -0.52
CA CYS A 55 2.98 -3.88 -1.80
C CYS A 55 4.45 -3.57 -1.61
N VAL A 56 5.30 -4.05 -2.51
CA VAL A 56 6.72 -3.65 -2.57
C VAL A 56 7.05 -2.99 -3.89
N ARG A 57 7.99 -2.06 -3.84
CA ARG A 57 8.74 -1.55 -4.99
C ARG A 57 10.21 -1.89 -4.78
N ILE A 58 10.77 -2.75 -5.63
CA ILE A 58 12.18 -3.17 -5.57
C ILE A 58 12.93 -2.36 -6.61
N ASN A 59 13.82 -1.48 -6.17
CA ASN A 59 14.76 -0.78 -7.03
C ASN A 59 16.08 -1.57 -6.98
N TYR A 60 16.65 -1.91 -8.13
CA TYR A 60 17.86 -2.72 -8.23
C TYR A 60 18.67 -2.36 -9.47
N LYS A 61 19.97 -2.68 -9.43
CA LYS A 61 20.82 -2.65 -10.61
C LYS A 61 20.76 -4.01 -11.29
N ASP A 62 20.19 -4.06 -12.47
CA ASP A 62 20.01 -5.29 -13.24
C ASP A 62 21.36 -5.97 -13.54
N ARG A 63 21.47 -7.27 -13.26
CA ARG A 63 22.75 -7.98 -13.36
C ARG A 63 23.26 -8.13 -14.78
N LEU A 64 22.38 -8.18 -15.78
CA LEU A 64 22.73 -8.45 -17.17
C LEU A 64 23.08 -7.16 -17.92
N THR A 65 22.29 -6.12 -17.70
CA THR A 65 22.39 -4.84 -18.40
C THR A 65 23.14 -3.78 -17.61
N TYR A 66 23.37 -3.98 -16.31
CA TYR A 66 23.96 -3.03 -15.37
C TYR A 66 23.21 -1.69 -15.29
N LYS A 67 21.94 -1.65 -15.71
CA LYS A 67 21.08 -0.47 -15.66
C LYS A 67 20.18 -0.52 -14.43
N ASP A 68 19.74 0.64 -13.98
CA ASP A 68 18.71 0.73 -12.94
C ASP A 68 17.39 0.20 -13.46
N ALA A 69 16.77 -0.67 -12.66
CA ALA A 69 15.49 -1.29 -12.94
C ALA A 69 14.60 -1.26 -11.70
N VAL A 70 13.28 -1.35 -11.94
CA VAL A 70 12.26 -1.35 -10.89
C VAL A 70 11.34 -2.54 -11.08
N GLN A 71 11.09 -3.30 -10.02
CA GLN A 71 10.06 -4.32 -9.98
C GLN A 71 9.00 -3.93 -8.96
N ARG A 72 7.73 -4.23 -9.25
CA ARG A 72 6.59 -3.99 -8.36
C ARG A 72 5.78 -5.27 -8.23
N LYS A 73 5.35 -5.62 -7.02
CA LYS A 73 4.52 -6.81 -6.76
C LYS A 73 3.93 -6.81 -5.34
N CYS A 74 3.00 -7.74 -5.11
CA CYS A 74 2.61 -8.21 -3.78
C CYS A 74 3.71 -9.07 -3.15
N VAL A 75 3.92 -8.92 -1.85
CA VAL A 75 4.81 -9.78 -1.04
C VAL A 75 4.19 -10.07 0.32
N LEU A 76 4.62 -11.17 0.94
CA LEU A 76 4.44 -11.40 2.37
C LEU A 76 5.61 -10.74 3.10
N ALA A 77 5.31 -9.77 3.95
CA ALA A 77 6.29 -9.12 4.81
C ALA A 77 6.14 -9.66 6.24
N GLU A 78 7.25 -9.76 6.96
CA GLU A 78 7.25 -10.18 8.36
C GLU A 78 6.89 -8.99 9.25
N LYS A 79 6.05 -9.22 10.25
CA LYS A 79 5.65 -8.21 11.22
C LYS A 79 6.51 -8.35 12.47
N ARG A 80 7.37 -7.37 12.72
CA ARG A 80 8.21 -7.27 13.93
C ARG A 80 7.83 -6.01 14.68
N ASN A 81 7.41 -6.15 15.93
CA ASN A 81 6.97 -5.04 16.78
C ASN A 81 5.88 -4.15 16.13
N GLY A 82 4.95 -4.78 15.41
CA GLY A 82 3.88 -4.07 14.70
C GLY A 82 4.29 -3.39 13.39
N GLN A 83 5.58 -3.42 13.03
CA GLN A 83 6.09 -2.86 11.78
C GLN A 83 6.42 -3.96 10.78
N LEU A 84 6.10 -3.72 9.51
CA LEU A 84 6.46 -4.65 8.45
C LEU A 84 7.94 -4.56 8.10
N HIS A 85 8.52 -5.72 7.85
CA HIS A 85 9.90 -5.92 7.45
C HIS A 85 9.93 -6.82 6.22
N PHE A 86 10.66 -6.39 5.20
CA PHE A 86 10.84 -7.14 3.97
C PHE A 86 12.31 -7.10 3.55
N GLY A 87 12.93 -8.27 3.42
CA GLY A 87 14.28 -8.40 2.91
C GLY A 87 14.32 -8.22 1.40
N CYS A 88 15.10 -7.25 0.92
CA CYS A 88 15.29 -7.05 -0.52
C CYS A 88 15.86 -8.31 -1.19
N PRO A 89 15.21 -8.87 -2.23
CA PRO A 89 15.77 -9.99 -2.96
C PRO A 89 16.98 -9.56 -3.80
N THR A 90 17.98 -10.43 -3.90
CA THR A 90 19.20 -10.23 -4.70
C THR A 90 19.19 -11.04 -6.01
N SER A 91 18.11 -11.77 -6.30
CA SER A 91 18.02 -12.69 -7.43
C SER A 91 18.09 -11.99 -8.80
N GLN A 92 17.66 -10.73 -8.89
CA GLN A 92 17.63 -9.94 -10.13
C GLN A 92 18.85 -9.01 -10.29
N GLY A 93 19.70 -8.92 -9.26
CA GLY A 93 20.81 -7.97 -9.21
C GLY A 93 21.02 -7.40 -7.81
N GLU A 94 21.72 -6.28 -7.73
CA GLU A 94 22.02 -5.61 -6.47
C GLU A 94 20.88 -4.66 -6.09
N PRO A 95 20.11 -4.94 -5.02
CA PRO A 95 18.99 -4.10 -4.64
C PRO A 95 19.48 -2.81 -3.99
N SER A 96 18.98 -1.66 -4.46
CA SER A 96 19.27 -0.36 -3.87
C SER A 96 18.25 0.03 -2.79
N SER A 97 16.99 -0.36 -2.94
CA SER A 97 15.94 -0.14 -1.93
C SER A 97 14.68 -0.98 -2.21
N CYS A 98 13.97 -1.39 -1.15
CA CYS A 98 12.69 -2.09 -1.25
C CYS A 98 11.63 -1.52 -0.30
N PRO A 99 11.17 -0.28 -0.49
CA PRO A 99 10.07 0.25 0.30
C PRO A 99 8.82 -0.62 0.17
N ILE A 100 8.17 -0.86 1.31
CA ILE A 100 6.91 -1.59 1.42
C ILE A 100 5.81 -0.69 1.98
N CYS A 101 4.57 -1.01 1.66
CA CYS A 101 3.39 -0.27 2.12
C CYS A 101 2.13 -1.15 2.10
N GLN A 102 1.12 -0.80 2.89
CA GLN A 102 -0.14 -1.56 3.07
C GLN A 102 -1.38 -0.76 2.66
N THR A 103 -1.25 0.09 1.64
CA THR A 103 -2.38 0.86 1.09
C THR A 103 -2.53 0.52 -0.38
N ASP A 104 -3.75 0.55 -0.91
CA ASP A 104 -3.97 0.21 -2.31
C ASP A 104 -3.11 1.05 -3.25
N LEU A 105 -2.43 0.35 -4.16
CA LEU A 105 -1.63 0.91 -5.25
C LEU A 105 -0.48 1.84 -4.77
N CYS A 106 -0.10 1.72 -3.49
CA CYS A 106 0.91 2.58 -2.84
C CYS A 106 2.32 2.40 -3.41
N ASN A 107 2.61 1.27 -4.05
CA ASN A 107 3.90 1.02 -4.70
C ASN A 107 4.06 1.72 -6.06
N SER A 108 3.17 2.65 -6.41
CA SER A 108 3.30 3.49 -7.60
C SER A 108 4.49 4.46 -7.51
N ALA A 109 4.56 5.24 -6.43
CA ALA A 109 5.46 6.37 -6.28
C ALA A 109 6.88 5.99 -5.80
N THR A 110 7.82 6.91 -6.02
CA THR A 110 9.19 6.89 -5.46
C THR A 110 9.11 7.50 -4.06
N GLY A 111 8.81 6.69 -3.06
CA GLY A 111 8.73 7.15 -1.66
C GLY A 111 7.31 7.55 -1.25
N VAL A 112 6.54 6.56 -0.81
CA VAL A 112 5.28 6.81 -0.10
C VAL A 112 5.65 7.25 1.32
N ARG A 113 5.70 8.57 1.54
CA ARG A 113 5.54 9.13 2.89
C ARG A 113 4.06 8.99 3.22
N THR A 114 3.74 8.23 4.26
CA THR A 114 2.41 8.12 4.86
C THR A 114 2.01 9.49 5.43
N VAL A 115 1.52 10.39 4.60
CA VAL A 115 0.85 11.61 5.07
C VAL A 115 -0.59 11.19 5.36
N GLY A 116 -0.89 11.02 6.65
CA GLY A 116 -2.15 10.49 7.14
C GLY A 116 -3.34 11.31 6.62
N PHE A 117 -4.20 10.65 5.84
CA PHE A 117 -5.51 11.13 5.40
C PHE A 117 -6.41 11.62 6.56
N VAL A 118 -6.09 11.24 7.80
CA VAL A 118 -6.77 11.65 9.03
C VAL A 118 -6.73 13.18 9.23
N ALA A 119 -5.68 13.87 8.76
CA ALA A 119 -5.55 15.31 8.95
C ALA A 119 -6.52 16.15 8.11
N VAL A 120 -7.02 15.62 6.98
CA VAL A 120 -7.97 16.36 6.11
C VAL A 120 -9.41 16.22 6.61
N ALA A 121 -9.76 15.06 7.18
CA ALA A 121 -11.10 14.82 7.72
C ALA A 121 -11.40 15.65 8.98
N SER A 122 -10.40 15.94 9.82
CA SER A 122 -10.58 16.72 11.04
C SER A 122 -10.93 18.20 10.74
N VAL A 123 -10.32 18.80 9.72
CA VAL A 123 -10.59 20.20 9.34
C VAL A 123 -12.00 20.37 8.77
N ALA A 124 -12.49 19.43 7.97
CA ALA A 124 -13.84 19.47 7.42
C ALA A 124 -14.91 19.37 8.52
N THR A 125 -14.65 18.58 9.57
CA THR A 125 -15.60 18.39 10.68
C THR A 125 -15.68 19.63 11.57
N VAL A 126 -14.55 20.30 11.83
CA VAL A 126 -14.52 21.56 12.60
C VAL A 126 -15.23 22.70 11.86
N LEU A 127 -15.05 22.82 10.54
CA LEU A 127 -15.69 23.87 9.72
C LEU A 127 -17.22 23.67 9.57
N LEU A 128 -17.68 22.43 9.60
CA LEU A 128 -19.11 22.12 9.58
C LEU A 128 -19.76 22.35 10.94
N LEU A 129 -19.07 22.00 12.04
CA LEU A 129 -19.55 22.27 13.40
C LEU A 129 -19.54 23.76 13.75
N SER A 130 -18.59 24.54 13.24
CA SER A 130 -18.53 26.00 13.48
C SER A 130 -19.63 26.79 12.78
N LYS A 131 -20.44 26.16 11.91
CA LYS A 131 -21.63 26.76 11.29
C LYS A 131 -22.95 26.24 11.88
N LEU A 132 -22.87 25.31 12.83
CA LEU A 132 -24.02 24.70 13.51
C LEU A 132 -24.18 25.19 14.96
N PHE A 133 -23.23 26.01 15.45
CA PHE A 133 -23.31 26.79 16.69
C PHE A 133 -23.35 28.27 16.38
#